data_AF-A0A7G5M245-F1
#
_entry.id   AF-A0A7G5M245-F1
#
_cell.length_a   1.000
_cell.length_b   1.000
_cell.length_c   1.000
_cell.angle_alpha   90.00
_cell.angle_beta   90.00
_cell.angle_gamma   90.00
#
_symmetry.space_group_name_H-M   'P 1'
#
loop_
_entity.id
_entity.type
_entity.pdbx_description
1 polymer ?
#
loop_
_entity_poly.entity_id
_entity_poly.type
_entity_poly.pdbx_seq_one_letter_code
_entity_poly.pdbx_strand_id
1 'polypeptide(L)'
;MPTYNTIMSVAVGAGLIGLVWLARDFRKDPQSISPAGWALNFGALGTILTLTGAHMTLTWPLAAGGFPFDNIIFGETSLGFGVLLLFAAFALWRRGDAILAAENPREAVKALVKPIGVFVFGLGLGLLGIAVAGVKYQLFAAPPEEPISGAFAEWPLVEAIFMSGLIALVGVGALLFPFAVNRLGRGVRAGRDWIASVTGWVWGITGVAFLLFGAMNFFTHIGLIVNTM
;
A
#
# COMPACT_ATOMS: atom_id res chain seq x y z
N MET A 1 -14.70 -3.42 -17.80
CA MET A 1 -14.63 -4.07 -16.47
C MET A 1 -14.63 -2.99 -15.39
N PRO A 2 -15.31 -3.14 -14.24
CA PRO A 2 -15.28 -2.13 -13.19
C PRO A 2 -13.91 -2.08 -12.50
N THR A 3 -13.27 -0.91 -12.53
CA THR A 3 -12.02 -0.61 -11.82
C THR A 3 -12.35 0.21 -10.57
N TYR A 4 -11.80 -0.16 -9.41
CA TYR A 4 -12.05 0.53 -8.13
C TYR A 4 -10.85 1.36 -7.66
N ASN A 5 -9.96 1.74 -8.58
CA ASN A 5 -8.69 2.39 -8.30
C ASN A 5 -8.83 3.71 -7.51
N THR A 6 -9.96 4.41 -7.58
CA THR A 6 -10.24 5.61 -6.75
C THR A 6 -10.20 5.29 -5.26
N ILE A 7 -11.11 4.44 -4.77
CA ILE A 7 -11.20 4.07 -3.35
C ILE A 7 -10.04 3.17 -2.92
N MET A 8 -9.54 2.31 -3.81
CA MET A 8 -8.33 1.51 -3.55
C MET A 8 -7.13 2.41 -3.29
N SER A 9 -6.91 3.46 -4.10
CA SER A 9 -5.77 4.36 -3.95
C SER A 9 -5.83 5.13 -2.62
N VAL A 10 -7.02 5.61 -2.23
CA VAL A 10 -7.23 6.22 -0.90
C VAL A 10 -6.91 5.22 0.22
N ALA A 11 -7.41 3.99 0.13
CA ALA A 11 -7.21 2.99 1.16
C ALA A 11 -5.75 2.51 1.25
N VAL A 12 -5.05 2.34 0.12
CA VAL A 12 -3.61 2.06 0.07
C VAL A 12 -2.83 3.20 0.73
N GLY A 13 -3.14 4.45 0.36
CA GLY A 13 -2.50 5.64 0.93
C GLY A 13 -2.62 5.71 2.45
N ALA A 14 -3.84 5.59 2.95
CA ALA A 14 -4.13 5.57 4.38
C ALA A 14 -3.47 4.37 5.10
N GLY A 15 -3.44 3.19 4.47
CA GLY A 15 -2.81 1.99 5.01
C GLY A 15 -1.29 2.16 5.18
N LEU A 16 -0.61 2.69 4.17
CA LEU A 16 0.83 2.95 4.22
C LEU A 16 1.20 4.00 5.27
N ILE A 17 0.44 5.11 5.34
CA ILE A 17 0.61 6.13 6.39
C ILE A 17 0.41 5.50 7.77
N GLY A 18 -0.66 4.70 7.93
CA GLY A 18 -0.97 4.02 9.17
C GLY A 18 0.14 3.07 9.63
N LEU A 19 0.74 2.29 8.73
CA LEU A 19 1.87 1.42 9.05
C LEU A 19 3.09 2.23 9.54
N VAL A 20 3.37 3.37 8.91
CA VAL A 20 4.48 4.26 9.32
C VAL A 20 4.23 4.87 10.70
N TRP A 21 3.01 5.35 10.95
CA TRP A 21 2.62 5.91 12.25
C TRP A 21 2.65 4.87 13.36
N LEU A 22 2.06 3.69 13.15
CA LEU A 22 2.11 2.61 14.13
C LEU A 22 3.56 2.20 14.44
N ALA A 23 4.42 2.06 13.41
CA ALA A 23 5.83 1.74 13.61
C ALA A 23 6.58 2.84 14.37
N ARG A 24 6.23 4.11 14.14
CA ARG A 24 6.79 5.26 14.87
C ARG A 24 6.35 5.25 16.34
N ASP A 25 5.09 4.98 16.61
CA ASP A 25 4.55 4.92 17.97
C ASP A 25 5.20 3.78 18.76
N PHE A 26 5.34 2.59 18.17
CA PHE A 26 6.09 1.48 18.79
C PHE A 26 7.56 1.80 19.10
N ARG A 27 8.18 2.71 18.35
CA ARG A 27 9.55 3.18 18.61
C ARG A 27 9.63 4.28 19.64
N LYS A 28 8.62 5.14 19.72
CA LYS A 28 8.61 6.28 20.64
C LYS A 28 8.08 5.87 22.00
N ASP A 29 6.87 5.33 22.04
CA ASP A 29 6.16 4.94 23.25
C ASP A 29 5.13 3.84 22.92
N PRO A 30 5.47 2.55 23.08
CA PRO A 30 4.51 1.47 22.86
C PRO A 30 3.24 1.58 23.72
N GLN A 31 3.32 2.18 24.92
CA GLN A 31 2.19 2.22 25.85
C GLN A 31 1.12 3.23 25.44
N SER A 32 1.44 4.18 24.53
CA SER A 32 0.45 5.11 23.99
C SER A 32 -0.40 4.51 22.87
N ILE A 33 -0.10 3.29 22.43
CA ILE A 33 -0.81 2.63 21.32
C ILE A 33 -2.14 2.11 21.81
N SER A 34 -3.22 2.40 21.07
CA SER A 34 -4.52 1.74 21.24
C SER A 34 -4.65 0.59 20.23
N PRO A 35 -4.53 -0.68 20.63
CA PRO A 35 -4.65 -1.80 19.69
C PRO A 35 -6.02 -1.86 19.02
N ALA A 36 -7.08 -1.55 19.77
CA ALA A 36 -8.44 -1.50 19.24
C ALA A 36 -8.61 -0.43 18.15
N GLY A 37 -8.04 0.77 18.35
CA GLY A 37 -8.09 1.84 17.34
C GLY A 37 -7.36 1.45 16.04
N TRP A 38 -6.18 0.84 16.16
CA TRP A 38 -5.44 0.35 15.00
C TRP A 38 -6.08 -0.87 14.32
N ALA A 39 -6.72 -1.74 15.09
CA ALA A 39 -7.51 -2.86 14.56
C ALA A 39 -8.72 -2.36 13.76
N LEU A 40 -9.43 -1.33 14.24
CA LEU A 40 -10.53 -0.70 13.49
C LEU A 40 -10.01 -0.10 12.18
N ASN A 41 -8.91 0.65 12.22
CA ASN A 41 -8.32 1.29 11.05
C ASN A 41 -7.91 0.25 9.98
N PHE A 42 -7.06 -0.71 10.34
CA PHE A 42 -6.60 -1.72 9.39
C PHE A 42 -7.69 -2.70 8.98
N GLY A 43 -8.68 -2.94 9.85
CA GLY A 43 -9.85 -3.75 9.51
C GLY A 43 -10.65 -3.10 8.38
N ALA A 44 -11.02 -1.83 8.53
CA ALA A 44 -11.77 -1.10 7.52
C ALA A 44 -11.02 -1.01 6.18
N LEU A 45 -9.75 -0.57 6.22
CA LEU A 45 -8.91 -0.43 5.02
C LEU A 45 -8.66 -1.78 4.35
N GLY A 46 -8.34 -2.81 5.15
CA GLY A 46 -8.12 -4.17 4.68
C GLY A 46 -9.37 -4.77 4.03
N THR A 47 -10.57 -4.55 4.58
CA THR A 47 -11.82 -5.03 3.99
C THR A 47 -12.07 -4.40 2.62
N ILE A 48 -11.91 -3.08 2.49
CA ILE A 48 -12.08 -2.36 1.22
C ILE A 48 -11.15 -2.95 0.16
N LEU A 49 -9.85 -3.04 0.47
CA LEU A 49 -8.83 -3.51 -0.46
C LEU A 49 -8.99 -4.98 -0.83
N THR A 50 -9.29 -5.85 0.14
CA THR A 50 -9.51 -7.27 -0.11
C THR A 50 -10.72 -7.50 -0.99
N LEU A 51 -11.87 -6.86 -0.71
CA LEU A 51 -13.09 -7.08 -1.49
C LEU A 51 -12.96 -6.56 -2.92
N THR A 52 -12.48 -5.32 -3.06
CA THR A 52 -12.31 -4.70 -4.39
C THR A 52 -11.20 -5.39 -5.19
N GLY A 53 -10.09 -5.77 -4.53
CA GLY A 53 -8.97 -6.48 -5.16
C GLY A 53 -9.34 -7.92 -5.55
N ALA A 54 -10.05 -8.65 -4.69
CA ALA A 54 -10.57 -9.98 -5.01
C ALA A 54 -11.56 -9.93 -6.18
N HIS A 55 -12.45 -8.94 -6.21
CA HIS A 55 -13.38 -8.79 -7.32
C HIS A 55 -12.64 -8.62 -8.65
N MET A 56 -11.66 -7.72 -8.73
CA MET A 56 -10.84 -7.53 -9.94
C MET A 56 -10.04 -8.80 -10.30
N THR A 57 -9.41 -9.43 -9.31
CA THR A 57 -8.53 -10.60 -9.54
C THR A 57 -9.31 -11.84 -10.00
N LEU A 58 -10.48 -12.11 -9.39
CA LEU A 58 -11.24 -13.35 -9.62
C LEU A 58 -12.22 -13.26 -10.80
N THR A 59 -12.54 -12.05 -11.27
CA THR A 59 -13.42 -11.87 -12.44
C THR A 59 -12.66 -11.69 -13.74
N TRP A 60 -11.33 -11.63 -13.68
CA TRP A 60 -10.46 -11.67 -14.85
C TRP A 60 -10.12 -13.13 -15.25
N PRO A 61 -10.00 -13.48 -16.55
CA PRO A 61 -10.25 -12.68 -17.75
C PRO A 61 -11.72 -12.67 -18.20
N LEU A 62 -12.64 -13.11 -17.34
CA LEU A 62 -14.02 -13.45 -17.70
C LEU A 62 -14.90 -12.24 -18.06
N ALA A 63 -14.57 -11.03 -17.58
CA ALA A 63 -15.31 -9.82 -17.96
C ALA A 63 -14.74 -9.19 -19.25
N ALA A 64 -15.59 -9.03 -20.27
CA ALA A 64 -15.23 -8.36 -21.52
C ALA A 64 -14.99 -6.84 -21.32
N GLY A 65 -13.96 -6.31 -22.00
CA GLY A 65 -13.67 -4.88 -22.11
C GLY A 65 -12.83 -4.26 -20.98
N GLY A 66 -11.93 -3.34 -21.36
CA GLY A 66 -11.05 -2.56 -20.46
C GLY A 66 -9.56 -2.82 -20.68
N PHE A 67 -8.73 -2.39 -19.72
CA PHE A 67 -7.29 -2.63 -19.65
C PHE A 67 -7.00 -3.86 -18.76
N PRO A 68 -6.76 -5.06 -19.33
CA PRO A 68 -6.67 -6.31 -18.56
C PRO A 68 -5.57 -6.29 -17.50
N PHE A 69 -4.51 -5.52 -17.75
CA PHE A 69 -3.37 -5.35 -16.86
C PHE A 69 -3.72 -4.63 -15.55
N ASP A 70 -4.81 -3.86 -15.48
CA ASP A 70 -5.25 -3.20 -14.24
C ASP A 70 -5.56 -4.20 -13.12
N ASN A 71 -5.96 -5.42 -13.48
CA ASN A 71 -6.19 -6.50 -12.51
C ASN A 71 -4.88 -6.94 -11.84
N ILE A 72 -3.79 -7.00 -12.60
CA ILE A 72 -2.47 -7.34 -12.06
C ILE A 72 -1.94 -6.15 -11.24
N ILE A 73 -2.07 -4.93 -11.76
CA ILE A 73 -1.46 -3.74 -11.15
C ILE A 73 -2.20 -3.30 -9.90
N PHE A 74 -3.52 -3.25 -9.93
CA PHE A 74 -4.35 -2.75 -8.84
C PHE A 74 -5.09 -3.87 -8.10
N GLY A 75 -5.60 -4.87 -8.81
CA GLY A 75 -6.36 -5.97 -8.22
C GLY A 75 -5.52 -6.86 -7.30
N GLU A 76 -4.50 -7.53 -7.84
CA GLU A 76 -3.65 -8.47 -7.11
C GLU A 76 -2.87 -7.78 -5.98
N THR A 77 -2.36 -6.58 -6.24
CA THR A 77 -1.60 -5.80 -5.24
C THR A 77 -2.50 -5.31 -4.10
N SER A 78 -3.71 -4.81 -4.40
CA SER A 78 -4.67 -4.41 -3.37
C SER A 78 -5.18 -5.61 -2.59
N LEU A 79 -5.42 -6.75 -3.24
CA LEU A 79 -5.79 -7.99 -2.55
C LEU A 79 -4.69 -8.42 -1.57
N GLY A 80 -3.44 -8.49 -2.03
CA GLY A 80 -2.30 -8.87 -1.20
C GLY A 80 -2.13 -7.92 -0.01
N PHE A 81 -2.19 -6.61 -0.24
CA PHE A 81 -2.06 -5.63 0.82
C PHE A 81 -3.26 -5.62 1.78
N GLY A 82 -4.47 -5.71 1.26
CA GLY A 82 -5.71 -5.76 2.04
C GLY A 82 -5.75 -6.95 2.99
N VAL A 83 -5.37 -8.13 2.53
CA VAL A 83 -5.27 -9.33 3.37
C VAL A 83 -4.25 -9.12 4.49
N LEU A 84 -3.08 -8.54 4.19
CA LEU A 84 -2.09 -8.23 5.22
C LEU A 84 -2.63 -7.27 6.29
N LEU A 85 -3.38 -6.23 5.89
CA LEU A 85 -4.02 -5.31 6.83
C LEU A 85 -5.10 -6.00 7.68
N LEU A 86 -5.91 -6.89 7.09
CA LEU A 86 -6.90 -7.66 7.84
C LEU A 86 -6.27 -8.56 8.91
N PHE A 87 -5.18 -9.25 8.56
CA PHE A 87 -4.46 -10.08 9.54
C PHE A 87 -3.73 -9.24 10.58
N ALA A 88 -3.22 -8.06 10.22
CA ALA A 88 -2.68 -7.11 11.19
C ALA A 88 -3.78 -6.62 12.16
N ALA A 89 -4.96 -6.29 11.65
CA ALA A 89 -6.12 -5.90 12.45
C ALA A 89 -6.54 -7.00 13.41
N PHE A 90 -6.67 -8.23 12.92
CA PHE A 90 -7.00 -9.39 13.74
C PHE A 90 -5.95 -9.63 14.83
N ALA A 91 -4.66 -9.53 14.49
CA ALA A 91 -3.57 -9.67 15.46
C ALA A 91 -3.60 -8.59 16.55
N LEU A 92 -3.82 -7.33 16.17
CA LEU A 92 -3.95 -6.21 17.11
C LEU A 92 -5.17 -6.38 18.02
N TRP A 93 -6.31 -6.77 17.46
CA TRP A 93 -7.53 -7.03 18.24
C TRP A 93 -7.34 -8.18 19.23
N ARG A 94 -6.70 -9.28 18.81
CA ARG A 94 -6.61 -10.50 19.62
C ARG A 94 -5.44 -10.50 20.60
N ARG A 95 -4.32 -9.89 20.23
CA ARG A 95 -3.04 -9.99 20.96
C ARG A 95 -2.40 -8.65 21.27
N GLY A 96 -3.00 -7.52 20.86
CA GLY A 96 -2.42 -6.19 21.04
C GLY A 96 -2.05 -5.89 22.48
N ASP A 97 -2.98 -6.05 23.41
CA ASP A 97 -2.73 -5.77 24.83
C ASP A 97 -1.63 -6.67 25.42
N ALA A 98 -1.63 -7.96 25.06
CA ALA A 98 -0.60 -8.90 25.48
C ALA A 98 0.79 -8.55 24.92
N ILE A 99 0.86 -8.04 23.68
CA ILE A 99 2.10 -7.57 23.07
C ILE A 99 2.62 -6.32 23.80
N LEU A 100 1.74 -5.37 24.13
CA LEU A 100 2.10 -4.14 24.83
C LEU A 100 2.51 -4.39 26.29
N ALA A 101 1.93 -5.39 26.95
CA ALA A 101 2.25 -5.79 28.32
C ALA A 101 3.51 -6.67 28.43
N ALA A 102 4.09 -7.14 27.32
CA ALA A 102 5.30 -7.95 27.33
C ALA A 102 6.51 -7.15 27.86
N GLU A 103 7.47 -7.85 28.47
CA GLU A 103 8.73 -7.24 28.93
C GLU A 103 9.48 -6.50 27.80
N ASN A 104 9.42 -7.05 26.58
CA ASN A 104 9.94 -6.41 25.38
C ASN A 104 8.91 -6.45 24.24
N PRO A 105 8.03 -5.43 24.15
CA PRO A 105 6.98 -5.37 23.13
C PRO A 105 7.52 -5.44 21.70
N ARG A 106 8.72 -4.89 21.44
CA ARG A 106 9.33 -4.86 20.11
C ARG A 106 9.78 -6.23 19.64
N GLU A 107 10.36 -7.03 20.53
CA GLU A 107 10.69 -8.43 20.22
C GLU A 107 9.42 -9.28 20.04
N ALA A 108 8.36 -9.03 20.80
CA ALA A 108 7.07 -9.69 20.62
C ALA A 108 6.46 -9.41 19.24
N VAL A 109 6.45 -8.14 18.79
CA VAL A 109 6.01 -7.76 17.43
C VAL A 109 6.90 -8.40 16.37
N LYS A 110 8.23 -8.35 16.54
CA LYS A 110 9.17 -8.97 15.59
C LYS A 110 8.90 -10.46 15.43
N ALA A 111 8.72 -11.20 16.53
CA ALA A 111 8.44 -12.63 16.49
C ALA A 111 7.13 -12.94 15.73
N LEU A 112 6.11 -12.10 15.90
CA LEU A 112 4.83 -12.24 15.22
C LEU A 112 4.92 -11.95 13.72
N VAL A 113 5.60 -10.87 13.35
CA VAL A 113 5.59 -10.33 11.98
C VAL A 113 6.67 -10.96 11.09
N LYS A 114 7.81 -11.39 11.65
CA LYS A 114 8.94 -11.91 10.88
C LYS A 114 8.59 -12.98 9.83
N PRO A 115 7.72 -13.99 10.11
CA PRO A 115 7.39 -15.02 9.12
C PRO A 115 6.74 -14.48 7.85
N ILE A 116 5.92 -13.42 7.96
CA ILE A 116 5.23 -12.84 6.79
C ILE A 116 6.18 -12.01 5.90
N GLY A 117 7.38 -11.70 6.40
CA GLY A 117 8.35 -10.89 5.69
C GLY A 117 8.78 -11.46 4.34
N VAL A 118 8.76 -12.79 4.16
CA VAL A 118 9.05 -13.43 2.86
C VAL A 118 7.98 -13.08 1.83
N PHE A 119 6.70 -13.12 2.23
CA PHE A 119 5.60 -12.76 1.34
C PHE A 119 5.61 -11.27 1.00
N VAL A 120 5.83 -10.40 1.99
CA VAL A 120 5.96 -8.95 1.77
C VAL A 120 7.13 -8.63 0.83
N PHE A 121 8.26 -9.33 0.98
CA PHE A 121 9.40 -9.21 0.07
C PHE A 121 9.04 -9.63 -1.36
N GLY A 122 8.33 -10.75 -1.53
CA GLY A 122 7.84 -11.21 -2.83
C GLY A 122 6.90 -10.21 -3.50
N LEU A 123 5.96 -9.63 -2.75
CA LEU A 123 5.12 -8.53 -3.24
C LEU A 123 5.96 -7.31 -3.66
N GLY A 124 7.02 -6.98 -2.90
CA GLY A 124 7.96 -5.93 -3.26
C GLY A 124 8.63 -6.14 -4.61
N LEU A 125 9.07 -7.37 -4.91
CA LEU A 125 9.60 -7.73 -6.22
C LEU A 125 8.55 -7.58 -7.32
N GLY A 126 7.30 -8.01 -7.06
CA GLY A 126 6.18 -7.83 -7.98
C GLY A 126 5.91 -6.35 -8.30
N LEU A 127 5.92 -5.49 -7.29
CA LEU A 127 5.75 -4.04 -7.46
C LEU A 127 6.87 -3.42 -8.30
N LEU A 128 8.12 -3.85 -8.13
CA LEU A 128 9.22 -3.41 -9.01
C LEU A 128 9.01 -3.90 -10.46
N GLY A 129 8.55 -5.13 -10.66
CA GLY A 129 8.21 -5.65 -11.96
C GLY A 129 7.11 -4.84 -12.65
N ILE A 130 6.05 -4.49 -11.91
CA ILE A 130 4.97 -3.61 -12.37
C ILE A 130 5.52 -2.23 -12.73
N ALA A 131 6.38 -1.64 -11.91
CA ALA A 131 6.96 -0.33 -12.21
C ALA A 131 7.78 -0.34 -13.51
N VAL A 132 8.60 -1.37 -13.73
CA VAL A 132 9.35 -1.54 -14.98
C VAL A 132 8.41 -1.73 -16.17
N ALA A 133 7.37 -2.55 -16.02
CA ALA A 133 6.35 -2.74 -17.05
C ALA A 133 5.62 -1.43 -17.37
N GLY A 134 5.29 -0.63 -16.34
CA GLY A 134 4.62 0.67 -16.50
C GLY A 134 5.41 1.64 -17.36
N VAL A 135 6.72 1.78 -17.13
CA VAL A 135 7.57 2.64 -17.96
C VAL A 135 7.78 2.05 -19.35
N LYS A 136 8.09 0.75 -19.44
CA LYS A 136 8.41 0.08 -20.71
C LYS A 136 7.24 0.07 -21.69
N TYR A 137 6.04 -0.16 -21.18
CA TYR A 137 4.82 -0.26 -21.98
C TYR A 137 3.95 1.00 -21.90
N GLN A 138 4.44 2.07 -21.27
CA GLN A 138 3.73 3.34 -21.10
C GLN A 138 2.32 3.14 -20.52
N LEU A 139 2.22 2.26 -19.52
CA LEU A 139 0.98 2.05 -18.79
C LEU A 139 0.66 3.31 -17.98
N PHE A 140 -0.60 3.51 -17.62
CA PHE A 140 -1.11 4.63 -16.81
C PHE A 140 -1.39 5.95 -17.53
N ALA A 141 -1.20 6.05 -18.85
CA ALA A 141 -1.56 7.27 -19.59
C ALA A 141 -3.08 7.52 -19.53
N ALA A 142 -3.47 8.66 -18.96
CA ALA A 142 -4.84 9.09 -18.87
C ALA A 142 -5.40 9.50 -20.26
N PRO A 143 -6.67 9.22 -20.54
CA PRO A 143 -7.35 9.73 -21.73
C PRO A 143 -7.39 11.27 -21.72
N PRO A 144 -7.32 11.96 -22.89
CA PRO A 144 -7.45 13.41 -22.98
C PRO A 144 -8.75 13.97 -22.36
N GLU A 145 -9.79 13.16 -22.32
CA GLU A 145 -11.12 13.51 -21.79
C GLU A 145 -11.14 13.54 -20.25
N GLU A 146 -10.12 12.98 -19.59
CA GLU A 146 -10.03 12.98 -18.14
C GLU A 146 -9.55 14.34 -17.61
N PRO A 147 -10.28 15.01 -16.69
CA PRO A 147 -9.82 16.26 -16.09
C PRO A 147 -8.49 16.08 -15.34
N ILE A 148 -7.64 17.10 -15.38
CA ILE A 148 -6.34 17.17 -14.70
C ILE A 148 -5.29 16.21 -15.29
N SER A 149 -5.51 14.90 -15.21
CA SER A 149 -4.58 13.89 -15.73
C SER A 149 -4.52 13.92 -17.26
N GLY A 150 -5.67 14.01 -17.95
CA GLY A 150 -5.73 14.12 -19.41
C GLY A 150 -4.99 15.32 -20.01
N ALA A 151 -4.65 16.35 -19.20
CA ALA A 151 -3.79 17.45 -19.64
C ALA A 151 -2.36 17.00 -20.02
N PHE A 152 -1.92 15.82 -19.56
CA PHE A 152 -0.64 15.22 -19.90
C PHE A 152 -0.75 14.07 -20.92
N ALA A 153 -1.91 13.89 -21.56
CA ALA A 153 -2.14 12.79 -22.50
C ALA A 153 -1.17 12.78 -23.69
N GLU A 154 -0.67 13.95 -24.13
CA GLU A 154 0.36 14.07 -25.16
C GLU A 154 1.76 13.61 -24.69
N TRP A 155 1.95 13.46 -23.39
CA TRP A 155 3.22 13.13 -22.72
C TRP A 155 3.08 11.86 -21.87
N PRO A 156 2.72 10.70 -22.45
CA PRO A 156 2.37 9.49 -21.70
C PRO A 156 3.50 8.97 -20.79
N LEU A 157 4.76 9.30 -21.11
CA LEU A 157 5.91 8.98 -20.27
C LEU A 157 5.88 9.70 -18.92
N VAL A 158 5.28 10.90 -18.83
CA VAL A 158 5.21 11.66 -17.57
C VAL A 158 4.38 10.90 -16.55
N GLU A 159 3.18 10.47 -16.94
CA GLU A 159 2.29 9.70 -16.07
C GLU A 159 2.84 8.29 -15.81
N ALA A 160 3.38 7.63 -16.84
CA ALA A 160 3.99 6.32 -16.67
C ALA A 160 5.14 6.35 -15.66
N ILE A 161 6.04 7.33 -15.74
CA ILE A 161 7.15 7.49 -14.78
C ILE A 161 6.63 7.87 -13.40
N PHE A 162 5.63 8.75 -13.31
CA PHE A 162 5.06 9.16 -12.04
C PHE A 162 4.44 7.98 -11.29
N MET A 163 3.52 7.25 -11.94
CA MET A 163 2.84 6.11 -11.34
C MET A 163 3.79 4.94 -11.07
N SER A 164 4.66 4.60 -12.02
CA SER A 164 5.70 3.58 -11.79
C SER A 164 6.66 3.97 -10.67
N GLY A 165 6.99 5.25 -10.52
CA GLY A 165 7.81 5.75 -9.43
C GLY A 165 7.16 5.54 -8.07
N LEU A 166 5.87 5.86 -7.94
CA LEU A 166 5.12 5.61 -6.70
C LEU A 166 5.06 4.12 -6.36
N ILE A 167 4.73 3.27 -7.34
CA ILE A 167 4.67 1.81 -7.17
C ILE A 167 6.05 1.26 -6.79
N ALA A 168 7.12 1.72 -7.45
CA ALA A 168 8.48 1.30 -7.16
C ALA A 168 8.89 1.65 -5.73
N LEU A 169 8.55 2.85 -5.25
CA LEU A 169 8.85 3.27 -3.88
C LEU A 169 8.13 2.43 -2.83
N VAL A 170 6.87 2.05 -3.07
CA VAL A 170 6.17 1.07 -2.21
C VAL A 170 6.89 -0.27 -2.22
N GLY A 171 7.31 -0.73 -3.42
CA GLY A 171 8.08 -1.95 -3.62
C GLY A 171 9.41 -1.94 -2.85
N VAL A 172 10.17 -0.84 -2.90
CA VAL A 172 11.41 -0.66 -2.14
C VAL A 172 11.15 -0.81 -0.64
N GLY A 173 10.09 -0.18 -0.10
CA GLY A 173 9.75 -0.33 1.31
C GLY A 173 9.39 -1.78 1.68
N ALA A 174 8.67 -2.49 0.79
CA ALA A 174 8.33 -3.90 0.97
C ALA A 174 9.55 -4.84 0.89
N LEU A 175 10.53 -4.56 0.02
CA LEU A 175 11.80 -5.29 -0.02
C LEU A 175 12.63 -5.07 1.25
N LEU A 176 12.61 -3.85 1.79
CA LEU A 176 13.33 -3.51 3.01
C LEU A 176 12.63 -4.01 4.28
N PHE A 177 11.33 -4.30 4.22
CA PHE A 177 10.50 -4.71 5.35
C PHE A 177 11.07 -5.87 6.20
N PRO A 178 11.43 -7.05 5.66
CA PRO A 178 11.97 -8.13 6.49
C PRO A 178 13.26 -7.74 7.22
N PHE A 179 14.08 -6.88 6.60
CA PHE A 179 15.31 -6.38 7.21
C PHE A 179 15.02 -5.34 8.30
N ALA A 180 14.02 -4.48 8.11
CA ALA A 180 13.54 -3.53 9.11
C ALA A 180 12.96 -4.27 10.33
N VAL A 181 12.15 -5.31 10.12
CA VAL A 181 11.55 -6.11 11.21
C VAL A 181 12.61 -6.83 12.03
N ASN A 182 13.64 -7.39 11.39
CA ASN A 182 14.75 -8.06 12.08
C ASN A 182 15.53 -7.12 13.01
N ARG A 183 15.43 -5.80 12.82
CA ARG A 183 16.11 -4.78 13.62
C ARG A 183 15.28 -4.21 14.76
N LEU A 184 13.96 -4.46 14.83
CA LEU A 184 13.07 -3.94 15.89
C LEU A 184 13.53 -4.28 17.31
N GLY A 185 14.25 -5.38 17.48
CA GLY A 185 14.75 -5.86 18.76
C GLY A 185 16.17 -5.44 19.13
N ARG A 186 16.89 -4.76 18.23
CA ARG A 186 18.21 -4.22 18.55
C ARG A 186 18.01 -2.99 19.44
N GLY A 187 18.57 -3.02 20.65
CA GLY A 187 18.46 -1.92 21.61
C GLY A 187 18.95 -0.57 21.03
N VAL A 188 18.56 0.53 21.70
CA VAL A 188 18.78 1.94 21.28
C VAL A 188 20.25 2.29 20.98
N ARG A 189 21.22 1.47 21.40
CA ARG A 189 22.66 1.62 21.11
C ARG A 189 23.10 1.22 19.70
N ALA A 190 22.25 0.54 18.92
CA ALA A 190 22.53 0.37 17.49
C ALA A 190 22.26 1.72 16.80
N GLY A 191 23.26 2.32 16.15
CA GLY A 191 23.14 3.61 15.48
C GLY A 191 21.94 3.71 14.52
N ARG A 192 21.60 4.94 14.09
CA ARG A 192 20.44 5.29 13.25
C ARG A 192 20.10 4.18 12.25
N ASP A 193 18.98 3.47 12.50
CA ASP A 193 18.56 2.36 11.65
C ASP A 193 18.04 2.91 10.32
N TRP A 194 18.98 3.07 9.38
CA TRP A 194 18.71 3.65 8.08
C TRP A 194 17.69 2.83 7.29
N ILE A 195 17.63 1.50 7.47
CA ILE A 195 16.66 0.64 6.78
C ILE A 195 15.25 1.01 7.23
N ALA A 196 15.04 1.01 8.54
CA ALA A 196 13.79 1.44 9.16
C ALA A 196 13.40 2.88 8.77
N SER A 197 14.38 3.78 8.64
CA SER A 197 14.15 5.16 8.23
C SER A 197 13.76 5.26 6.76
N VAL A 198 14.45 4.55 5.86
CA VAL A 198 14.15 4.55 4.42
C VAL A 198 12.79 3.92 4.18
N THR A 199 12.49 2.76 4.76
CA THR A 199 11.15 2.14 4.69
C THR A 199 10.07 3.11 5.14
N GLY A 200 10.27 3.81 6.26
CA GLY A 200 9.32 4.80 6.77
C GLY A 200 9.11 5.98 5.83
N TRP A 201 10.19 6.50 5.23
CA TRP A 201 10.10 7.62 4.28
C TRP A 201 9.42 7.23 2.97
N VAL A 202 9.84 6.12 2.36
CA VAL A 202 9.27 5.70 1.06
C VAL A 202 7.79 5.40 1.21
N TRP A 203 7.36 4.65 2.24
CA TRP A 203 5.94 4.39 2.49
C TRP A 203 5.16 5.62 2.94
N GLY A 204 5.76 6.51 3.73
CA GLY A 204 5.10 7.74 4.16
C GLY A 204 4.83 8.67 2.98
N ILE A 205 5.83 8.91 2.14
CA ILE A 205 5.71 9.77 0.95
C ILE A 205 4.72 9.17 -0.05
N THR A 206 4.87 7.89 -0.39
CA THR A 206 3.92 7.24 -1.32
C THR A 206 2.53 7.15 -0.74
N GLY A 207 2.41 6.95 0.57
CA GLY A 207 1.12 6.90 1.26
C GLY A 207 0.37 8.22 1.13
N VAL A 208 1.05 9.35 1.36
CA VAL A 208 0.48 10.69 1.14
C VAL A 208 0.14 10.91 -0.32
N ALA A 209 1.03 10.53 -1.24
CA ALA A 209 0.80 10.68 -2.68
C ALA A 209 -0.44 9.89 -3.13
N PHE A 210 -0.55 8.60 -2.80
CA PHE A 210 -1.72 7.78 -3.14
C PHE A 210 -2.99 8.27 -2.47
N LEU A 211 -2.94 8.75 -1.22
CA LEU A 211 -4.12 9.28 -0.54
C LEU A 211 -4.69 10.49 -1.28
N LEU A 212 -3.83 11.46 -1.61
CA LEU A 212 -4.24 12.69 -2.29
C LEU A 212 -4.62 12.43 -3.75
N PHE A 213 -3.84 11.60 -4.45
CA PHE A 213 -4.13 11.20 -5.83
C PHE A 213 -5.45 10.42 -5.92
N GLY A 214 -5.68 9.44 -5.06
CA GLY A 214 -6.94 8.70 -5.01
C GLY A 214 -8.15 9.60 -4.71
N ALA A 215 -7.99 10.58 -3.82
CA ALA A 215 -9.03 11.56 -3.54
C ALA A 215 -9.34 12.45 -4.75
N MET A 216 -8.31 12.90 -5.47
CA MET A 216 -8.45 13.64 -6.72
C MET A 216 -9.14 12.79 -7.79
N ASN A 217 -8.83 11.50 -7.87
CA ASN A 217 -9.39 10.62 -8.90
C ASN A 217 -10.91 10.42 -8.81
N PHE A 218 -11.53 10.69 -7.65
CA PHE A 218 -13.00 10.75 -7.60
C PHE A 218 -13.54 11.85 -8.53
N PHE A 219 -12.90 13.01 -8.58
CA PHE A 219 -13.30 14.10 -9.48
C PHE A 219 -12.96 13.77 -10.94
N THR A 220 -11.73 13.31 -11.19
CA THR A 220 -11.27 13.08 -12.57
C THR A 220 -12.03 11.94 -13.23
N HIS A 221 -12.29 10.83 -12.54
CA HIS A 221 -13.05 9.72 -13.10
C HIS A 221 -14.51 10.07 -13.38
N ILE A 222 -15.15 10.87 -12.52
CA ILE A 222 -16.51 11.38 -12.78
C ILE A 222 -16.48 12.26 -14.04
N GLY A 223 -15.49 13.16 -14.14
CA GLY A 223 -15.35 14.03 -15.30
C GLY A 223 -15.07 13.27 -16.60
N LEU A 224 -14.24 12.22 -16.57
CA LEU A 224 -14.02 11.33 -17.70
C LEU A 224 -15.35 10.74 -18.19
N ILE A 225 -16.17 10.20 -17.29
CA ILE A 225 -17.48 9.64 -17.66
C ILE A 225 -18.37 10.73 -18.27
N VAL A 226 -18.44 11.92 -17.66
CA VAL A 226 -19.25 13.04 -18.17
C VAL A 226 -18.78 13.52 -19.55
N ASN A 227 -17.47 13.56 -19.79
CA ASN A 227 -16.88 14.04 -21.04
C ASN A 227 -16.90 13.00 -22.17
N THR A 228 -17.22 11.74 -21.86
CA THR A 228 -17.26 10.61 -22.81
C THR A 228 -18.68 10.13 -23.13
N MET A 229 -19.69 10.61 -22.41
CA MET A 229 -21.12 10.40 -22.69
C MET A 229 -21.65 11.44 -23.69
#